data_AF-A0A8T4FIY8-F1
#
_entry.id   AF-A0A8T4FIY8-F1
#
_cell.length_a   1.000
_cell.length_b   1.000
_cell.length_c   1.000
_cell.angle_alpha   90.00
_cell.angle_beta   90.00
_cell.angle_gamma   90.00
#
_symmetry.space_group_name_H-M   'P 1'
#
loop_
_entity.id
_entity.type
_entity.pdbx_description
1 polymer ?
#
loop_
_entity_poly.entity_id
_entity_poly.type
_entity_poly.pdbx_seq_one_letter_code
_entity_poly.pdbx_strand_id
1 'polypeptide(L)'
;MSFIRSERKCVEILRILKEHQEPIGAKRLSELMSEHGFTLTDRAVQYYLSYLDEMGFTKKIGNHGRVLTSAGIAETERALVDERIGYVISKLESLAFKSNFDPETGKGNVAYNLSYVPESQTDAAVKAFDAVINEKISFFSSYKIIDDDPRIPEGYTGIITVCNITMDGVLRDHGIPVK
;
A
#
# COMPACT_ATOMS: atom_id res chain seq x y z
N MET A 1 -5.76 -17.16 -21.16
CA MET A 1 -5.46 -17.68 -19.81
C MET A 1 -5.04 -16.49 -18.95
N SER A 2 -5.70 -16.26 -17.82
CA SER A 2 -5.46 -15.07 -16.98
C SER A 2 -4.06 -15.12 -16.35
N PHE A 3 -3.15 -14.30 -16.86
CA PHE A 3 -1.77 -14.14 -16.37
C PHE A 3 -1.71 -13.73 -14.88
N ILE A 4 -2.71 -12.96 -14.42
CA ILE A 4 -2.79 -12.37 -13.07
C ILE A 4 -2.86 -13.43 -11.94
N ARG A 5 -3.50 -14.59 -12.18
CA ARG A 5 -3.59 -15.65 -11.15
C ARG A 5 -2.33 -16.49 -11.03
N SER A 6 -1.54 -16.58 -12.11
CA SER A 6 -0.27 -17.32 -12.10
C SER A 6 0.83 -16.53 -11.39
N GLU A 7 0.83 -15.20 -11.52
CA GLU A 7 1.76 -14.32 -10.78
C GLU A 7 1.61 -14.46 -9.27
N ARG A 8 0.39 -14.41 -8.72
CA ARG A 8 0.18 -14.56 -7.26
C ARG A 8 0.71 -15.87 -6.70
N LYS A 9 0.54 -16.98 -7.43
CA LYS A 9 1.06 -18.29 -7.01
C LYS A 9 2.58 -18.35 -7.05
N CYS A 10 3.20 -17.74 -8.07
CA CYS A 10 4.65 -17.62 -8.18
C CYS A 10 5.21 -16.77 -7.03
N VAL A 11 4.61 -15.60 -6.77
CA VAL A 11 4.99 -14.71 -5.67
C VAL A 11 4.88 -15.43 -4.34
N GLU A 12 3.79 -16.15 -4.09
CA GLU A 12 3.60 -16.87 -2.83
C GLU A 12 4.62 -18.01 -2.65
N ILE A 13 4.93 -18.75 -3.71
CA ILE A 13 6.02 -19.75 -3.67
C ILE A 13 7.35 -19.09 -3.30
N LEU A 14 7.67 -17.94 -3.89
CA LEU A 14 8.90 -17.22 -3.56
C LEU A 14 8.89 -16.72 -2.10
N ARG A 15 7.75 -16.28 -1.56
CA ARG A 15 7.60 -15.89 -0.15
C ARG A 15 7.86 -17.04 0.81
N ILE A 16 7.20 -18.18 0.59
CA ILE A 16 7.41 -19.38 1.41
C ILE A 16 8.89 -19.79 1.38
N LEU A 17 9.51 -19.80 0.20
CA LEU A 17 10.94 -20.11 0.09
C LEU A 17 11.86 -19.08 0.78
N LYS A 18 11.43 -17.83 0.98
CA LYS A 18 12.20 -16.79 1.70
C LYS A 18 12.19 -17.05 3.21
N GLU A 19 11.08 -17.54 3.74
CA GLU A 19 10.88 -17.76 5.18
C GLU A 19 11.62 -19.00 5.71
N HIS A 20 12.04 -19.90 4.81
CA HIS A 20 12.71 -21.14 5.16
C HIS A 20 14.18 -21.14 4.71
N GLN A 21 15.10 -21.41 5.65
CA GLN A 21 16.55 -21.45 5.40
C GLN A 21 17.01 -22.74 4.69
N GLU A 22 16.18 -23.79 4.69
CA GLU A 22 16.49 -25.09 4.08
C GLU A 22 15.80 -25.27 2.72
N PRO A 23 16.37 -26.06 1.79
CA PRO A 23 15.72 -26.36 0.52
C PRO A 23 14.35 -27.02 0.71
N ILE A 24 13.31 -26.54 0.01
CA ILE A 24 11.95 -27.08 0.11
C ILE A 24 11.57 -27.86 -1.14
N GLY A 25 11.11 -29.10 -0.95
CA GLY A 25 10.54 -29.96 -1.98
C GLY A 25 9.08 -29.65 -2.31
N ALA A 26 8.63 -30.02 -3.50
CA ALA A 26 7.30 -29.65 -4.02
C ALA A 26 6.12 -30.13 -3.15
N LYS A 27 6.24 -31.28 -2.50
CA LYS A 27 5.20 -31.81 -1.59
C LYS A 27 5.00 -30.90 -0.38
N ARG A 28 6.09 -30.58 0.33
CA ARG A 28 6.03 -29.67 1.49
C ARG A 28 5.57 -28.28 1.09
N LEU A 29 6.02 -27.79 -0.07
CA LEU A 29 5.59 -26.51 -0.60
C LEU A 29 4.10 -26.49 -0.98
N SER A 30 3.52 -27.61 -1.47
CA SER A 30 2.08 -27.73 -1.74
C SER A 30 1.23 -27.63 -0.46
N GLU A 31 1.69 -28.24 0.64
CA GLU A 31 1.07 -28.12 1.96
C GLU A 31 1.06 -26.66 2.44
N LEU A 32 2.23 -26.01 2.41
CA LEU A 32 2.38 -24.60 2.83
C LEU A 32 1.58 -23.64 1.95
N MET A 33 1.56 -23.85 0.63
CA MET A 33 0.72 -23.08 -0.29
C MET A 33 -0.76 -23.21 0.07
N SER A 34 -1.21 -24.40 0.50
CA SER A 34 -2.60 -24.62 0.90
C SER A 34 -2.93 -23.91 2.21
N GLU A 35 -2.01 -23.89 3.17
CA GLU A 35 -2.11 -23.09 4.41
C GLU A 35 -2.25 -21.59 4.10
N HIS A 36 -1.59 -21.12 3.04
CA HIS A 36 -1.65 -19.73 2.55
C HIS A 36 -2.83 -19.48 1.58
N GLY A 37 -3.80 -20.40 1.49
CA GLY A 37 -5.03 -20.24 0.70
C GLY A 37 -4.91 -20.59 -0.79
N PHE A 38 -3.81 -21.20 -1.21
CA PHE A 38 -3.58 -21.66 -2.58
C PHE A 38 -3.57 -23.19 -2.66
N THR A 39 -4.72 -23.79 -2.96
CA THR A 39 -4.81 -25.23 -3.18
C THR A 39 -4.18 -25.63 -4.52
N LEU A 40 -3.02 -26.30 -4.48
CA LEU A 40 -2.27 -26.77 -5.65
C LEU A 40 -1.82 -28.21 -5.42
N THR A 41 -1.85 -29.03 -6.48
CA THR A 41 -1.26 -30.39 -6.43
C THR A 41 0.27 -30.32 -6.48
N ASP A 42 0.96 -31.33 -5.94
CA ASP A 42 2.43 -31.45 -6.01
C ASP A 42 2.96 -31.24 -7.44
N ARG A 43 2.27 -31.78 -8.45
CA ARG A 43 2.66 -31.65 -9.87
C ARG A 43 2.50 -30.21 -10.38
N ALA A 44 1.47 -29.50 -9.95
CA ALA A 44 1.30 -28.09 -10.27
C ALA A 44 2.38 -27.23 -9.60
N VAL A 45 2.72 -27.52 -8.35
CA VAL A 45 3.83 -26.85 -7.65
C VAL A 45 5.17 -27.13 -8.33
N GLN A 46 5.42 -28.36 -8.78
CA GLN A 46 6.62 -28.69 -9.57
C GLN A 46 6.71 -27.87 -10.86
N TYR A 47 5.58 -27.69 -11.56
CA TYR A 47 5.52 -26.87 -12.77
C TYR A 47 5.91 -25.41 -12.48
N TYR A 48 5.34 -24.79 -11.43
CA TYR A 48 5.70 -23.43 -11.05
C TYR A 48 7.16 -23.31 -10.62
N LEU A 49 7.69 -24.28 -9.87
CA LEU A 49 9.09 -24.29 -9.49
C LEU A 49 10.02 -24.41 -10.70
N SER A 50 9.68 -25.23 -11.70
CA SER A 50 10.44 -25.30 -12.96
C SER A 50 10.44 -23.97 -13.70
N TYR A 51 9.29 -23.30 -13.76
CA TYR A 51 9.18 -21.96 -14.35
C TYR A 51 10.01 -20.92 -13.58
N LEU A 52 10.00 -20.95 -12.24
CA LEU A 52 10.82 -20.06 -11.41
C LEU A 52 12.33 -20.36 -11.51
N ASP A 53 12.69 -21.62 -11.74
CA ASP A 53 14.06 -22.03 -12.05
C ASP A 53 14.50 -21.44 -13.41
N GLU A 54 13.65 -21.47 -14.43
CA GLU A 54 13.90 -20.87 -15.77
C GLU A 54 14.04 -19.34 -15.71
N MET A 55 13.26 -18.68 -14.86
CA MET A 55 13.38 -17.23 -14.61
C MET A 55 14.60 -16.86 -13.75
N GLY A 56 15.32 -17.85 -13.20
CA GLY A 56 16.48 -17.63 -12.34
C GLY A 56 16.14 -17.15 -10.93
N PHE A 57 14.88 -17.25 -10.49
CA PHE A 57 14.44 -16.86 -9.15
C PHE A 57 14.65 -17.94 -8.10
N THR A 58 14.61 -19.21 -8.52
CA THR A 58 14.91 -20.35 -7.65
C THR A 58 16.08 -21.17 -8.21
N LYS A 59 16.73 -21.93 -7.32
CA LYS A 59 17.78 -22.88 -7.69
C LYS A 59 17.52 -24.22 -7.03
N LYS A 60 17.54 -25.29 -7.83
CA LYS A 60 17.41 -26.66 -7.35
C LYS A 60 18.68 -27.14 -6.63
N ILE A 61 18.51 -27.69 -5.43
CA ILE A 61 19.57 -28.30 -4.61
C ILE A 61 19.37 -29.82 -4.57
N GLY A 62 19.85 -30.51 -5.60
CA GLY A 62 19.71 -31.97 -5.74
C GLY A 62 18.27 -32.45 -5.55
N ASN A 63 18.08 -33.43 -4.66
CA ASN A 63 16.75 -33.94 -4.29
C ASN A 63 16.13 -33.25 -3.07
N HIS A 64 16.83 -32.28 -2.46
CA HIS A 64 16.39 -31.62 -1.24
C HIS A 64 15.32 -30.55 -1.50
N GLY A 65 15.31 -29.94 -2.70
CA GLY A 65 14.30 -28.95 -3.05
C GLY A 65 14.83 -27.76 -3.83
N ARG A 66 14.19 -26.61 -3.66
CA ARG A 66 14.65 -25.30 -4.17
C ARG A 66 15.00 -24.36 -3.03
N VAL A 67 15.94 -23.46 -3.31
CA VAL A 67 16.23 -22.25 -2.53
C VAL A 67 16.06 -21.01 -3.41
N LEU A 68 15.85 -19.85 -2.80
CA LEU A 68 15.86 -18.58 -3.53
C LEU A 68 17.25 -18.21 -4.02
N THR A 69 17.31 -17.58 -5.19
CA THR A 69 18.48 -16.82 -5.63
C THR A 69 18.37 -15.38 -5.13
N SER A 70 19.46 -14.59 -5.24
CA SER A 70 19.40 -13.14 -4.95
C SER A 70 18.35 -12.42 -5.81
N ALA A 71 18.16 -12.86 -7.07
CA ALA A 71 17.13 -12.31 -7.95
C ALA A 71 15.72 -12.66 -7.47
N GLY A 72 15.50 -13.89 -6.98
CA GLY A 72 14.24 -14.30 -6.37
C GLY A 72 13.91 -13.53 -5.08
N ILE A 73 14.92 -13.25 -4.24
CA ILE A 73 14.75 -12.40 -3.05
C ILE A 73 14.31 -10.99 -3.46
N ALA A 74 14.99 -10.37 -4.43
CA ALA A 74 14.62 -9.04 -4.92
C ALA A 74 13.22 -9.01 -5.55
N GLU A 75 12.80 -10.10 -6.20
CA GLU A 75 11.46 -10.22 -6.75
C GLU A 75 10.37 -10.29 -5.67
N THR A 76 10.61 -10.99 -4.55
CA THR A 76 9.65 -10.97 -3.42
C THR A 76 9.43 -9.57 -2.87
N GLU A 77 10.47 -8.73 -2.87
CA GLU A 77 10.41 -7.36 -2.38
C GLU A 77 9.66 -6.45 -3.36
N ARG A 78 9.88 -6.62 -4.67
CA ARG A 78 9.11 -5.91 -5.70
C ARG A 78 7.63 -6.29 -5.69
N ALA A 79 7.30 -7.57 -5.60
CA ALA A 79 5.92 -8.02 -5.57
C ALA A 79 5.13 -7.48 -4.36
N LEU A 80 5.81 -7.26 -3.22
CA LEU A 80 5.22 -6.58 -2.05
C LEU A 80 4.91 -5.10 -2.33
N VAL A 81 5.67 -4.44 -3.20
CA VAL A 81 5.42 -3.04 -3.58
C VAL A 81 4.11 -2.93 -4.37
N ASP A 82 3.85 -3.83 -5.33
CA ASP A 82 2.62 -3.78 -6.13
C ASP A 82 1.36 -4.03 -5.30
N GLU A 83 1.38 -5.01 -4.39
CA GLU A 83 0.27 -5.25 -3.47
C GLU A 83 0.04 -4.05 -2.53
N ARG A 84 1.13 -3.44 -2.04
CA ARG A 84 1.06 -2.25 -1.20
C ARG A 84 0.48 -1.04 -1.95
N ILE A 85 0.86 -0.86 -3.21
CA ILE A 85 0.33 0.20 -4.07
C ILE A 85 -1.18 -0.01 -4.28
N GLY A 86 -1.60 -1.24 -4.62
CA GLY A 86 -3.02 -1.56 -4.80
C GLY A 86 -3.85 -1.28 -3.55
N TYR A 87 -3.33 -1.60 -2.36
CA TYR A 87 -3.98 -1.26 -1.09
C TYR A 87 -4.09 0.25 -0.87
N VAL A 88 -3.02 1.01 -1.13
CA VAL A 88 -3.03 2.48 -1.00
C VAL A 88 -4.03 3.12 -1.95
N ILE A 89 -4.06 2.69 -3.23
CA ILE A 89 -5.03 3.16 -4.22
C ILE A 89 -6.45 2.89 -3.73
N SER A 90 -6.76 1.65 -3.33
CA SER A 90 -8.09 1.28 -2.82
C SER A 90 -8.50 2.12 -1.61
N LYS A 91 -7.54 2.49 -0.75
CA LYS A 91 -7.79 3.36 0.40
C LYS A 91 -8.10 4.79 -0.03
N LEU A 92 -7.37 5.34 -1.00
CA LEU A 92 -7.60 6.66 -1.55
C LEU A 92 -8.96 6.75 -2.26
N GLU A 93 -9.29 5.77 -3.11
CA GLU A 93 -10.62 5.68 -3.74
C GLU A 93 -11.75 5.63 -2.70
N SER A 94 -11.56 4.87 -1.62
CA SER A 94 -12.54 4.83 -0.52
C SER A 94 -12.70 6.18 0.18
N LEU A 95 -11.62 6.96 0.33
CA LEU A 95 -11.66 8.31 0.90
C LEU A 95 -12.35 9.29 -0.04
N ALA A 96 -12.03 9.26 -1.34
CA ALA A 96 -12.74 10.04 -2.35
C ALA A 96 -14.23 9.72 -2.32
N PHE A 97 -14.60 8.43 -2.23
CA PHE A 97 -15.99 8.02 -2.24
C PHE A 97 -16.79 8.57 -1.07
N LYS A 98 -16.17 8.68 0.10
CA LYS A 98 -16.78 9.17 1.35
C LYS A 98 -16.76 10.69 1.49
N SER A 99 -15.99 11.38 0.67
CA SER A 99 -15.91 12.84 0.67
C SER A 99 -17.07 13.40 -0.13
N ASN A 100 -17.93 14.18 0.51
CA ASN A 100 -19.13 14.79 -0.09
C ASN A 100 -19.15 16.30 0.18
N PHE A 101 -17.97 16.91 0.12
CA PHE A 101 -17.79 18.33 0.29
C PHE A 101 -18.46 19.10 -0.85
N ASP A 102 -19.22 20.13 -0.49
CA ASP A 102 -19.87 21.04 -1.41
C ASP A 102 -19.15 22.41 -1.31
N PRO A 103 -18.43 22.83 -2.36
CA PRO A 103 -17.72 24.11 -2.38
C PRO A 103 -18.64 25.34 -2.33
N GLU A 104 -19.89 25.24 -2.76
CA GLU A 104 -20.84 26.36 -2.74
C GLU A 104 -21.35 26.62 -1.32
N THR A 105 -21.67 25.56 -0.58
CA THR A 105 -22.17 25.67 0.79
C THR A 105 -21.07 25.61 1.86
N GLY A 106 -19.86 25.18 1.49
CA GLY A 106 -18.73 24.98 2.40
C GLY A 106 -18.96 23.85 3.41
N LYS A 107 -19.85 22.90 3.12
CA LYS A 107 -20.28 21.83 4.03
C LYS A 107 -19.98 20.46 3.45
N GLY A 108 -20.02 19.45 4.31
CA GLY A 108 -19.79 18.06 3.95
C GLY A 108 -18.55 17.48 4.61
N ASN A 109 -18.33 16.20 4.36
CA ASN A 109 -17.19 15.45 4.85
C ASN A 109 -16.01 15.63 3.90
N VAL A 110 -14.84 15.83 4.49
CA VAL A 110 -13.56 15.94 3.79
C VAL A 110 -12.62 14.85 4.28
N ALA A 111 -11.77 14.35 3.39
CA ALA A 111 -10.57 13.65 3.82
C ALA A 111 -9.55 14.69 4.30
N TYR A 112 -8.88 14.44 5.42
CA TYR A 112 -7.87 15.33 5.97
C TYR A 112 -6.55 14.62 6.20
N ASN A 113 -5.46 15.39 6.19
CA ASN A 113 -4.16 14.97 6.69
C ASN A 113 -4.01 15.47 8.13
N LEU A 114 -3.46 14.63 9.01
CA LEU A 114 -3.04 15.02 10.35
C LEU A 114 -1.51 15.08 10.37
N SER A 115 -0.97 16.26 10.67
CA SER A 115 0.43 16.46 11.00
C SER A 115 0.54 16.89 12.45
N TYR A 116 1.67 16.65 13.10
CA TYR A 116 1.91 17.15 14.44
C TYR A 116 3.35 17.64 14.58
N VAL A 117 3.53 18.70 15.36
CA VAL A 117 4.83 19.33 15.64
C VAL A 117 5.00 19.51 17.15
N PRO A 118 6.23 19.54 17.69
CA PRO A 118 6.43 19.88 19.08
C PRO A 118 5.75 21.21 19.40
N GLU A 119 5.15 21.35 20.59
CA GLU A 119 4.42 22.57 20.98
C GLU A 119 5.25 23.84 20.77
N SER A 120 6.56 23.76 21.06
CA SER A 120 7.53 24.85 20.88
C SER A 120 7.72 25.30 19.43
N GLN A 121 7.30 24.51 18.45
CA GLN A 121 7.40 24.81 17.02
C GLN A 121 6.05 25.20 16.39
N THR A 122 4.97 25.24 17.17
CA THR A 122 3.62 25.54 16.66
C THR A 122 3.60 26.86 15.89
N ASP A 123 4.15 27.93 16.45
CA ASP A 123 4.17 29.26 15.81
C ASP A 123 4.95 29.28 14.50
N ALA A 124 6.04 28.52 14.43
CA ALA A 124 6.85 28.41 13.22
C ALA A 124 6.09 27.64 12.13
N ALA A 125 5.42 26.54 12.50
CA ALA A 125 4.60 25.77 11.59
C ALA A 125 3.42 26.59 11.04
N VAL A 126 2.69 27.30 11.92
CA VAL A 126 1.60 28.21 11.56
C VAL A 126 2.06 29.25 10.53
N LYS A 127 3.18 29.92 10.77
CA LYS A 127 3.74 30.89 9.81
C LYS A 127 4.03 30.27 8.44
N ALA A 128 4.49 29.03 8.40
CA ALA A 128 4.74 28.32 7.14
C ALA A 128 3.44 27.97 6.40
N PHE A 129 2.41 27.50 7.12
CA PHE A 129 1.09 27.26 6.54
C PHE A 129 0.46 28.56 6.00
N ASP A 130 0.55 29.65 6.76
CA ASP A 130 0.02 30.95 6.37
C ASP A 130 0.73 31.47 5.10
N ALA A 131 2.05 31.31 5.00
CA ALA A 131 2.81 31.67 3.80
C ALA A 131 2.30 30.89 2.57
N VAL A 132 2.12 29.58 2.68
CA VAL A 132 1.59 28.72 1.60
C VAL A 132 0.17 29.13 1.19
N ILE A 133 -0.69 29.44 2.17
CA ILE A 133 -2.05 29.92 1.92
C ILE A 133 -2.05 31.26 1.18
N ASN A 134 -1.19 32.18 1.58
CA ASN A 134 -1.08 33.52 0.97
C ASN A 134 -0.61 33.46 -0.49
N GLU A 135 0.22 32.47 -0.85
CA GLU A 135 0.64 32.23 -2.23
C GLU A 135 -0.45 31.58 -3.11
N LYS A 136 -1.59 31.16 -2.53
CA LYS A 136 -2.73 30.57 -3.24
C LYS A 136 -2.38 29.35 -4.11
N ILE A 137 -1.42 28.55 -3.67
CA ILE A 137 -0.92 27.38 -4.39
C ILE A 137 -1.71 26.08 -4.10
N SER A 138 -2.71 26.12 -3.22
CA SER A 138 -3.52 24.96 -2.82
C SER A 138 -4.99 25.15 -3.19
N PHE A 139 -5.67 24.06 -3.56
CA PHE A 139 -7.13 24.03 -3.74
C PHE A 139 -7.89 24.33 -2.44
N PHE A 140 -7.32 23.90 -1.31
CA PHE A 140 -7.88 24.11 0.01
C PHE A 140 -6.91 24.98 0.81
N SER A 141 -7.33 26.21 1.11
CA SER A 141 -6.50 27.23 1.77
C SER A 141 -6.86 27.39 3.25
N SER A 142 -7.08 26.26 3.94
CA SER A 142 -7.43 26.25 5.36
C SER A 142 -6.77 25.10 6.09
N TYR A 143 -6.37 25.35 7.33
CA TYR A 143 -5.96 24.34 8.29
C TYR A 143 -6.68 24.58 9.62
N LYS A 144 -6.66 23.59 10.51
CA LYS A 144 -7.11 23.73 11.88
C LYS A 144 -6.07 23.16 12.83
N ILE A 145 -5.79 23.87 13.90
CA ILE A 145 -4.96 23.39 15.00
C ILE A 145 -5.85 22.55 15.93
N ILE A 146 -5.36 21.39 16.33
CA ILE A 146 -6.06 20.46 17.22
C ILE A 146 -5.10 19.88 18.26
N ASP A 147 -5.61 19.56 19.43
CA ASP A 147 -4.90 18.98 20.56
C ASP A 147 -5.66 17.78 21.16
N ASP A 148 -6.83 17.45 20.62
CA ASP A 148 -7.78 16.46 21.13
C ASP A 148 -7.84 15.15 20.34
N ASP A 149 -6.79 14.85 19.55
CA ASP A 149 -6.71 13.62 18.76
C ASP A 149 -5.76 12.59 19.42
N PRO A 150 -6.21 11.34 19.64
CA PRO A 150 -5.41 10.32 20.33
C PRO A 150 -4.14 9.88 19.56
N ARG A 151 -4.00 10.28 18.29
CA ARG A 151 -2.79 10.04 17.48
C ARG A 151 -1.71 11.08 17.73
N ILE A 152 -2.02 12.19 18.41
CA ILE A 152 -1.06 13.25 18.75
C ILE A 152 -0.32 12.84 20.04
N PRO A 153 1.01 12.78 20.04
CA PRO A 153 1.79 12.52 21.25
C PRO A 153 1.70 13.67 22.27
N GLU A 154 1.92 13.38 23.54
CA GLU A 154 2.03 14.41 24.58
C GLU A 154 3.18 15.39 24.27
N GLY A 155 2.94 16.70 24.47
CA GLY A 155 3.89 17.78 24.15
C GLY A 155 3.96 18.16 22.67
N TYR A 156 2.98 17.73 21.87
CA TYR A 156 2.84 18.05 20.46
C TYR A 156 1.49 18.72 20.16
N THR A 157 1.51 19.60 19.16
CA THR A 157 0.33 20.24 18.59
C THR A 157 -0.02 19.59 17.26
N GLY A 158 -1.28 19.19 17.08
CA GLY A 158 -1.80 18.69 15.81
C GLY A 158 -2.23 19.82 14.87
N ILE A 159 -2.05 19.58 13.58
CA ILE A 159 -2.50 20.45 12.49
C ILE A 159 -3.20 19.57 11.46
N ILE A 160 -4.47 19.86 11.20
CA ILE A 160 -5.24 19.20 10.15
C ILE A 160 -5.38 20.08 8.92
N THR A 161 -5.16 19.48 7.75
CA THR A 161 -5.36 20.10 6.43
C THR A 161 -6.28 19.24 5.58
N VAL A 162 -7.03 19.87 4.68
CA VAL A 162 -7.88 19.13 3.74
C VAL A 162 -6.99 18.44 2.70
N CYS A 163 -7.23 17.14 2.47
CA CYS A 163 -6.51 16.36 1.48
C CYS A 163 -7.10 16.55 0.08
N ASN A 164 -6.25 16.60 -0.94
CA ASN A 164 -6.65 16.76 -2.35
C ASN A 164 -7.61 15.68 -2.85
N ILE A 165 -7.59 14.47 -2.25
CA ILE A 165 -8.55 13.39 -2.56
C ILE A 165 -10.02 13.81 -2.30
N THR A 166 -10.23 14.87 -1.50
CA THR A 166 -11.55 15.49 -1.34
C THR A 166 -12.05 16.12 -2.64
N MET A 167 -11.14 16.70 -3.45
CA MET A 167 -11.47 17.25 -4.77
C MET A 167 -11.97 16.18 -5.72
N ASP A 168 -11.42 14.97 -5.62
CA ASP A 168 -11.86 13.82 -6.42
C ASP A 168 -13.32 13.46 -6.09
N GLY A 169 -13.71 13.57 -4.82
CA GLY A 169 -15.11 13.46 -4.39
C GLY A 169 -16.00 14.54 -5.03
N VAL A 170 -15.57 15.81 -4.98
CA VAL A 170 -16.29 16.95 -5.58
C VAL A 170 -16.50 16.74 -7.08
N LEU A 171 -15.44 16.42 -7.82
CA LEU A 171 -15.50 16.22 -9.28
C LEU A 171 -16.44 15.08 -9.65
N ARG A 172 -16.34 13.96 -8.93
CA ARG A 172 -17.18 12.79 -9.14
C ARG A 172 -18.65 13.07 -8.87
N ASP A 173 -18.97 13.80 -7.80
CA ASP A 173 -20.36 14.17 -7.47
C ASP A 173 -20.99 15.08 -8.55
N HIS A 174 -20.15 15.75 -9.36
CA HIS A 174 -20.54 16.51 -10.56
C HIS A 174 -20.43 15.72 -11.87
N GLY A 175 -20.25 14.39 -11.81
CA GLY A 175 -20.18 13.52 -12.97
C GLY A 175 -18.86 13.57 -13.75
N ILE A 176 -17.82 14.16 -13.19
CA ILE A 176 -16.48 14.22 -13.80
C ILE A 176 -15.64 13.04 -13.30
N PRO A 177 -15.24 12.10 -14.17
CA PRO A 177 -14.47 10.93 -13.76
C PRO A 177 -13.04 11.30 -13.37
N VAL A 178 -12.58 10.72 -12.26
CA VAL A 178 -11.23 10.83 -11.69
C VAL A 178 -10.57 9.46 -11.69
N LYS A 179 -9.24 9.40 -11.83
CA LYS A 179 -8.46 8.17 -12.02
C LYS A 179 -7.46 7.95 -10.88
#